data_AF-A0ABD2W1Y0-F1
#
_entry.id   AF-A0ABD2W1Y0-F1
#
_cell.length_a   1.000
_cell.length_b   1.000
_cell.length_c   1.000
_cell.angle_alpha   90.00
_cell.angle_beta   90.00
_cell.angle_gamma   90.00
#
_symmetry.space_group_name_H-M   'P 1'
#
loop_
_entity.id
_entity.type
_entity.pdbx_description
1 polymer ?
#
loop_
_entity_poly.entity_id
_entity_poly.type
_entity_poly.pdbx_seq_one_letter_code
_entity_poly.pdbx_strand_id
1 'polypeptide(L)'
;MFQVFYFFMYCKDGTTLFICQKKNCSNAGSAEATKVCYNHKLSISYSIDSPPPIYLCIECANEIHRENANEVFHDILHPVQHGMMICENKNCRSTDKAAVSICFSTECVSYNSNRPIRYCQQCHGIRHNNRRGSDHIFHLAINHILQTDLKTQAYIKQSIMSLLQDVQSARVIMKNIAEINQIKLNSILNDINTSYTCIAAEECHQFGRFGIWLLIGLCSPVKHFPEDILNPAVVQETMKRSL
;
A
#
# COMPACT_ATOMS: atom_id res chain seq x y z
N MET A 1 -12.82 9.20 3.87
CA MET A 1 -12.99 7.87 4.52
C MET A 1 -13.17 6.74 3.49
N PHE A 2 -13.91 6.93 2.38
CA PHE A 2 -14.05 5.93 1.30
C PHE A 2 -12.78 5.66 0.45
N GLN A 3 -11.81 6.58 0.46
CA GLN A 3 -10.61 6.48 -0.37
C GLN A 3 -9.56 5.47 0.16
N VAL A 4 -9.63 5.12 1.44
CA VAL A 4 -8.70 4.18 2.10
C VAL A 4 -9.03 2.73 1.77
N PHE A 5 -10.27 2.42 1.37
CA PHE A 5 -10.68 1.05 1.03
C PHE A 5 -10.10 0.53 -0.28
N TYR A 6 -9.78 1.40 -1.24
CA TYR A 6 -9.08 0.99 -2.47
C TYR A 6 -7.66 0.48 -2.19
N PHE A 7 -7.07 0.83 -1.03
CA PHE A 7 -5.69 0.51 -0.69
C PHE A 7 -5.51 -0.90 -0.09
N PHE A 8 -6.57 -1.57 0.34
CA PHE A 8 -6.48 -2.83 1.09
C PHE A 8 -7.05 -4.06 0.38
N MET A 9 -7.26 -4.02 -0.94
CA MET A 9 -7.37 -5.25 -1.73
C MET A 9 -5.98 -5.75 -2.16
N TYR A 10 -5.03 -5.81 -1.22
CA TYR A 10 -3.85 -6.64 -1.38
C TYR A 10 -4.20 -8.03 -0.87
N CYS A 11 -4.25 -8.99 -1.80
CA CYS A 11 -4.19 -10.40 -1.47
C CYS A 11 -3.02 -10.60 -0.51
N LYS A 12 -3.29 -11.25 0.62
CA LYS A 12 -2.35 -11.48 1.72
C LYS A 12 -0.98 -12.01 1.23
N ASP A 13 -0.93 -12.65 0.05
CA ASP A 13 0.25 -13.25 -0.56
C ASP A 13 0.48 -12.87 -2.05
N GLY A 14 -0.19 -11.81 -2.56
CA GLY A 14 0.01 -11.29 -3.93
C GLY A 14 -0.34 -12.23 -5.10
N THR A 15 -0.87 -13.44 -4.83
CA THR A 15 -1.03 -14.52 -5.81
C THR A 15 -2.42 -15.16 -5.83
N THR A 16 -3.25 -14.92 -4.81
CA THR A 16 -4.58 -15.52 -4.69
C THR A 16 -5.64 -14.63 -5.34
N LEU A 17 -6.15 -15.03 -6.50
CA LEU A 17 -7.25 -14.33 -7.17
C LEU A 17 -8.53 -14.42 -6.33
N PHE A 18 -9.34 -13.35 -6.35
CA PHE A 18 -10.69 -13.41 -5.83
C PHE A 18 -11.52 -14.37 -6.69
N ILE A 19 -12.28 -15.26 -6.06
CA ILE A 19 -13.16 -16.21 -6.76
C ILE A 19 -14.60 -15.73 -6.58
N CYS A 20 -15.44 -15.98 -7.57
CA CYS A 20 -16.87 -15.68 -7.51
C CYS A 20 -17.53 -16.30 -6.27
N GLN A 21 -18.21 -15.46 -5.49
CA GLN A 21 -18.82 -15.83 -4.21
C GLN A 21 -20.33 -16.12 -4.31
N LYS A 22 -20.91 -16.03 -5.52
CA LYS A 22 -22.32 -16.40 -5.73
C LYS A 22 -22.47 -17.91 -5.54
N LYS A 23 -23.36 -18.32 -4.62
CA LYS A 23 -23.57 -19.73 -4.25
C LYS A 23 -23.88 -20.65 -5.44
N ASN A 24 -24.66 -20.15 -6.40
CA ASN A 24 -25.10 -20.88 -7.59
C ASN A 24 -24.36 -20.41 -8.85
N CYS A 25 -23.07 -20.13 -8.76
CA CYS A 25 -22.23 -19.86 -9.93
C CYS A 25 -22.02 -21.16 -10.71
N SER A 26 -22.25 -21.16 -12.04
CA SER A 26 -22.01 -22.33 -12.90
C SER A 26 -20.56 -22.83 -12.86
N ASN A 27 -19.63 -21.93 -12.57
CA ASN A 27 -18.19 -22.17 -12.47
C ASN A 27 -17.70 -21.96 -11.02
N ALA A 28 -18.50 -22.35 -10.03
CA ALA A 28 -18.15 -22.19 -8.61
C ALA A 28 -16.79 -22.82 -8.29
N GLY A 29 -15.94 -22.09 -7.55
CA GLY A 29 -14.61 -22.53 -7.15
C GLY A 29 -13.49 -22.30 -8.17
N SER A 30 -13.79 -21.94 -9.42
CA SER A 30 -12.78 -21.63 -10.44
C SER A 30 -12.98 -20.29 -11.15
N ALA A 31 -14.20 -19.73 -11.12
CA ALA A 31 -14.50 -18.46 -11.74
C ALA A 31 -13.80 -17.29 -11.02
N GLU A 32 -12.86 -16.64 -11.70
CA GLU A 32 -12.25 -15.41 -11.22
C GLU A 32 -13.32 -14.31 -11.06
N ALA A 33 -13.32 -13.67 -9.89
CA ALA A 33 -14.11 -12.50 -9.65
C ALA A 33 -13.44 -11.29 -10.32
N THR A 34 -14.21 -10.59 -11.13
CA THR A 34 -13.79 -9.35 -11.82
C THR A 34 -14.62 -8.15 -11.39
N LYS A 35 -15.71 -8.39 -10.66
CA LYS A 35 -16.64 -7.37 -10.18
C LYS A 35 -16.82 -7.44 -8.67
N VAL A 36 -16.93 -6.29 -8.03
CA VAL A 36 -17.25 -6.15 -6.62
C VAL A 36 -18.48 -5.28 -6.42
N CYS A 37 -19.36 -5.67 -5.50
CA CYS A 37 -20.49 -4.85 -5.07
C CYS A 37 -20.44 -4.63 -3.56
N TYR A 38 -20.56 -3.37 -3.14
CA TYR A 38 -20.53 -2.97 -1.73
C TYR A 38 -21.92 -2.98 -1.08
N ASN A 39 -22.99 -3.26 -1.84
CA ASN A 39 -24.33 -3.33 -1.28
C ASN A 39 -24.50 -4.62 -0.47
N HIS A 40 -24.57 -4.45 0.86
CA HIS A 40 -24.76 -5.55 1.81
C HIS A 40 -26.01 -6.40 1.53
N LYS A 41 -27.09 -5.82 0.97
CA LYS A 41 -28.32 -6.57 0.65
C LYS A 41 -28.05 -7.62 -0.42
N LEU A 42 -27.29 -7.27 -1.46
CA LEU A 42 -26.89 -8.22 -2.50
C LEU A 42 -25.94 -9.28 -1.96
N SER A 43 -24.99 -8.90 -1.10
CA SER A 43 -24.13 -9.88 -0.42
C SER A 43 -24.96 -10.91 0.34
N ILE A 44 -25.88 -10.48 1.21
CA ILE A 44 -26.74 -11.38 2.00
C ILE A 44 -27.62 -12.27 1.12
N SER A 45 -28.15 -11.72 0.02
CA SER A 45 -29.10 -12.44 -0.85
C SER A 45 -28.41 -13.50 -1.71
N TYR A 46 -27.20 -13.23 -2.18
CA TYR A 46 -26.50 -14.08 -3.16
C TYR A 46 -25.28 -14.84 -2.58
N SER A 47 -24.84 -14.48 -1.37
CA SER A 47 -23.70 -15.09 -0.66
C SER A 47 -23.95 -15.11 0.87
N ILE A 48 -24.55 -16.20 1.36
CA ILE A 48 -24.95 -16.34 2.78
C ILE A 48 -23.73 -16.43 3.71
N ASP A 49 -22.63 -17.00 3.21
CA ASP A 49 -21.44 -17.31 4.02
C ASP A 49 -20.28 -16.32 3.81
N SER A 50 -20.50 -15.23 3.06
CA SER A 50 -19.50 -14.18 2.85
C SER A 50 -19.99 -12.83 3.39
N PRO A 51 -19.21 -12.16 4.26
CA PRO A 51 -19.52 -10.78 4.61
C PRO A 51 -19.38 -9.88 3.37
N PRO A 52 -20.05 -8.70 3.34
CA PRO A 52 -19.82 -7.69 2.31
C PRO A 52 -18.35 -7.21 2.30
N PRO A 53 -17.83 -6.78 1.13
CA PRO A 53 -18.48 -6.73 -0.17
C PRO A 53 -18.53 -8.11 -0.87
N ILE A 54 -19.48 -8.28 -1.81
CA ILE A 54 -19.57 -9.51 -2.62
C ILE A 54 -18.71 -9.42 -3.87
N TYR A 55 -17.89 -10.44 -4.11
CA TYR A 55 -17.03 -10.59 -5.29
C TYR A 55 -17.66 -11.57 -6.28
N LEU A 56 -17.75 -11.17 -7.56
CA LEU A 56 -18.51 -11.87 -8.59
C LEU A 56 -17.70 -11.98 -9.88
N CYS A 57 -17.83 -13.10 -10.59
CA CYS A 57 -17.43 -13.17 -11.98
C CYS A 57 -18.36 -12.31 -12.84
N ILE A 58 -17.93 -11.99 -14.06
CA ILE A 58 -18.66 -11.09 -14.97
C ILE A 58 -20.07 -11.61 -15.29
N GLU A 59 -20.23 -12.93 -15.44
CA GLU A 59 -21.51 -13.57 -15.76
C GLU A 59 -22.52 -13.40 -14.61
N CYS A 60 -22.08 -13.70 -13.37
CA CYS A 60 -22.91 -13.56 -12.18
C CYS A 60 -23.24 -12.09 -11.89
N ALA A 61 -22.30 -11.17 -12.09
CA ALA A 61 -22.55 -9.74 -11.94
C ALA A 61 -23.61 -9.26 -12.93
N ASN A 62 -23.51 -9.66 -14.21
CA ASN A 62 -24.49 -9.30 -15.24
C ASN A 62 -25.88 -9.90 -14.95
N GLU A 63 -25.94 -11.12 -14.41
CA GLU A 63 -27.20 -11.75 -14.01
C GLU A 63 -27.89 -10.97 -12.89
N ILE A 64 -27.17 -10.66 -11.82
CA ILE A 64 -27.72 -9.90 -10.69
C ILE A 64 -28.10 -8.49 -11.13
N HIS A 65 -27.32 -7.85 -12.01
CA HIS A 65 -27.61 -6.52 -12.52
C HIS A 65 -28.90 -6.45 -13.35
N ARG A 66 -29.28 -7.52 -14.07
CA ARG A 66 -30.56 -7.57 -14.79
C ARG A 66 -31.77 -7.48 -13.86
N GLU A 67 -31.67 -8.05 -12.66
CA GLU A 67 -32.71 -8.00 -11.63
C GLU A 67 -32.62 -6.75 -10.76
N ASN A 68 -31.44 -6.11 -10.72
CA ASN A 68 -31.11 -5.01 -9.82
C ASN A 68 -30.44 -3.87 -10.61
N ALA A 69 -31.15 -3.27 -11.57
CA ALA A 69 -30.58 -2.30 -12.52
C ALA A 69 -29.98 -1.04 -11.84
N ASN A 70 -30.42 -0.71 -10.63
CA ASN A 70 -29.90 0.44 -9.87
C ASN A 70 -28.60 0.15 -9.12
N GLU A 71 -28.14 -1.10 -9.09
CA GLU A 71 -26.96 -1.52 -8.36
C GLU A 71 -25.70 -1.33 -9.19
N VAL A 72 -24.66 -0.80 -8.53
CA VAL A 72 -23.37 -0.51 -9.16
C VAL A 72 -22.39 -1.62 -8.82
N PHE A 73 -21.75 -2.16 -9.85
CA PHE A 73 -20.67 -3.14 -9.76
C PHE A 73 -19.38 -2.49 -10.23
N HIS A 74 -18.36 -2.51 -9.37
CA HIS A 74 -17.05 -1.93 -9.66
C HIS A 74 -16.10 -3.00 -10.19
N ASP A 75 -15.19 -2.62 -11.09
CA ASP A 75 -14.11 -3.50 -11.54
C ASP A 75 -13.12 -3.75 -10.40
N ILE A 76 -12.75 -5.02 -10.22
CA ILE A 76 -11.65 -5.41 -9.34
C ILE A 76 -10.36 -5.19 -10.12
N LEU A 77 -9.48 -4.33 -9.61
CA LEU A 77 -8.18 -4.08 -10.25
C LEU A 77 -7.22 -5.21 -9.93
N HIS A 78 -6.42 -5.61 -10.92
CA HIS A 78 -5.31 -6.53 -10.67
C HIS A 78 -4.19 -5.83 -9.88
N PRO A 79 -3.38 -6.59 -9.12
CA PRO A 79 -2.26 -6.02 -8.37
C PRO A 79 -1.32 -5.20 -9.27
N VAL A 80 -0.76 -4.13 -8.70
CA VAL A 80 0.31 -3.38 -9.35
C VAL A 80 1.49 -4.34 -9.55
N GLN A 81 2.00 -4.42 -10.79
CA GLN A 81 3.16 -5.26 -11.05
C GLN A 81 4.38 -4.71 -10.31
N HIS A 82 5.00 -5.56 -9.50
CA HIS A 82 6.30 -5.30 -8.89
C HIS A 82 7.34 -5.18 -10.02
N GLY A 83 7.99 -4.03 -10.12
CA GLY A 83 8.90 -3.73 -11.21
C GLY A 83 9.52 -2.35 -11.08
N MET A 84 10.30 -1.97 -12.09
CA MET A 84 10.93 -0.65 -12.12
C MET A 84 9.87 0.47 -12.16
N MET A 85 10.15 1.57 -11.47
CA MET A 85 9.31 2.78 -11.46
C MET A 85 9.45 3.55 -12.78
N ILE A 86 8.96 2.94 -13.86
CA ILE A 86 9.02 3.43 -15.23
C ILE A 86 7.59 3.55 -15.78
N CYS A 87 7.38 4.55 -16.65
CA CYS A 87 6.13 4.79 -17.37
C CYS A 87 5.70 3.57 -18.18
N GLU A 88 4.45 3.15 -18.00
CA GLU A 88 3.83 2.00 -18.65
C GLU A 88 2.98 2.38 -19.87
N ASN A 89 2.90 3.69 -20.19
CA ASN A 89 2.25 4.12 -21.41
C ASN A 89 3.03 3.60 -22.63
N LYS A 90 2.44 2.67 -23.39
CA LYS A 90 3.03 2.07 -24.60
C LYS A 90 3.42 3.11 -25.65
N ASN A 91 2.75 4.27 -25.66
CA ASN A 91 3.02 5.37 -26.59
C ASN A 91 3.88 6.49 -25.96
N CYS A 92 4.57 6.23 -24.85
CA CYS A 92 5.41 7.21 -24.18
C CYS A 92 6.59 7.65 -25.08
N ARG A 93 6.69 8.96 -25.33
CA ARG A 93 7.79 9.60 -26.09
C ARG A 93 8.71 10.45 -25.21
N SER A 94 8.52 10.41 -23.89
CA SER A 94 9.35 11.16 -22.96
C SER A 94 10.78 10.60 -22.93
N THR A 95 11.76 11.49 -22.86
CA THR A 95 13.16 11.14 -22.61
C THR A 95 13.34 10.66 -21.17
N ASP A 96 12.69 11.33 -20.21
CA ASP A 96 12.58 10.87 -18.84
C ASP A 96 11.33 10.00 -18.66
N LYS A 97 11.56 8.70 -18.44
CA LYS A 97 10.50 7.71 -18.28
C LYS A 97 10.25 7.34 -16.82
N ALA A 98 10.89 8.01 -15.86
CA ALA A 98 10.62 7.78 -14.44
C ALA A 98 9.13 7.97 -14.14
N ALA A 99 8.51 6.97 -13.53
CA ALA A 99 7.10 7.05 -13.14
C ALA A 99 6.96 8.00 -11.96
N VAL A 100 6.09 9.00 -12.11
CA VAL A 100 5.76 9.98 -11.07
C VAL A 100 4.35 9.79 -10.52
N SER A 101 3.53 8.97 -11.20
CA SER A 101 2.15 8.73 -10.79
C SER A 101 1.70 7.31 -11.10
N ILE A 102 0.73 6.84 -10.32
CA ILE A 102 0.01 5.58 -10.53
C ILE A 102 -1.48 5.91 -10.58
N CYS A 103 -2.14 5.62 -11.69
CA CYS A 103 -3.57 5.88 -11.86
C CYS A 103 -4.40 4.61 -11.70
N PHE A 104 -5.51 4.73 -10.96
CA PHE A 104 -6.43 3.67 -10.61
C PHE A 104 -7.81 3.85 -11.27
N SER A 105 -8.00 4.88 -12.10
CA SER A 105 -9.29 5.07 -12.79
C SER A 105 -9.54 3.96 -13.80
N THR A 106 -10.80 3.53 -13.93
CA THR A 106 -11.23 2.50 -14.90
C THR A 106 -10.81 2.85 -16.33
N GLU A 107 -10.86 4.14 -16.69
CA GLU A 107 -10.37 4.62 -17.99
C GLU A 107 -8.88 4.30 -18.17
N CYS A 108 -8.04 4.60 -17.18
CA CYS A 108 -6.59 4.41 -17.29
C CYS A 108 -6.17 2.94 -17.19
N VAL A 109 -6.74 2.18 -16.25
CA VAL A 109 -6.40 0.76 -16.05
C VAL A 109 -6.82 -0.11 -17.23
N SER A 110 -7.85 0.30 -17.99
CA SER A 110 -8.27 -0.39 -19.22
C SER A 110 -7.13 -0.52 -20.24
N TYR A 111 -6.20 0.45 -20.28
CA TYR A 111 -5.03 0.42 -21.17
C TYR A 111 -3.92 -0.51 -20.68
N ASN A 112 -3.97 -0.98 -19.43
CA ASN A 112 -2.94 -1.80 -18.80
C ASN A 112 -3.50 -3.14 -18.26
N SER A 113 -4.43 -3.75 -19.01
CA SER A 113 -5.02 -5.04 -18.65
C SER A 113 -5.60 -5.02 -17.24
N ASN A 114 -6.34 -3.97 -16.90
CA ASN A 114 -6.99 -3.78 -15.60
C ASN A 114 -6.02 -3.75 -14.39
N ARG A 115 -4.73 -3.45 -14.63
CA ARG A 115 -3.77 -3.08 -13.58
C ARG A 115 -3.68 -1.55 -13.49
N PRO A 116 -3.47 -0.98 -12.28
CA PRO A 116 -3.12 0.43 -12.14
C PRO A 116 -1.92 0.76 -13.02
N ILE A 117 -1.99 1.89 -13.73
CA ILE A 117 -1.00 2.26 -14.75
C ILE A 117 -0.07 3.36 -14.22
N ARG A 118 1.23 3.16 -14.39
CA ARG A 118 2.26 4.13 -14.06
C ARG A 118 2.50 5.10 -15.20
N TYR A 119 2.57 6.39 -14.90
CA TYR A 119 2.90 7.43 -15.88
C TYR A 119 4.10 8.26 -15.43
N CYS A 120 4.98 8.59 -16.38
CA CYS A 120 5.95 9.68 -16.21
C CYS A 120 5.26 11.04 -16.24
N GLN A 121 6.00 12.10 -15.87
CA GLN A 121 5.47 13.46 -15.77
C GLN A 121 4.72 13.92 -17.02
N GLN A 122 5.29 13.68 -18.21
CA GLN A 122 4.65 14.07 -19.47
C GLN A 122 3.34 13.30 -19.72
N CYS A 123 3.36 11.97 -19.55
CA CYS A 123 2.16 11.16 -19.76
C CYS A 123 1.08 11.47 -18.72
N HIS A 124 1.47 11.75 -17.49
CA HIS A 124 0.58 12.18 -16.43
C HIS A 124 -0.16 13.47 -16.80
N GLY A 125 0.56 14.53 -17.21
CA GLY A 125 -0.08 15.80 -17.59
C GLY A 125 -0.96 15.72 -18.85
N ILE A 126 -0.65 14.81 -19.78
CA ILE A 126 -1.51 14.56 -20.96
C ILE A 126 -2.81 13.86 -20.56
N ARG A 127 -2.74 12.90 -19.63
CA ARG A 127 -3.89 12.10 -19.20
C ARG A 127 -4.74 12.77 -18.13
N HIS A 128 -4.13 13.58 -17.28
CA HIS A 128 -4.75 14.25 -16.14
C HIS A 128 -4.53 15.76 -16.26
N ASN A 129 -5.53 16.43 -16.84
CA ASN A 129 -5.56 17.88 -16.97
C ASN A 129 -7.01 18.38 -16.86
N ASN A 130 -7.20 19.69 -16.93
CA ASN A 130 -8.52 20.29 -16.76
C ASN A 130 -9.58 19.85 -17.79
N ARG A 131 -9.18 19.20 -18.89
CA ARG A 131 -10.09 18.70 -19.92
C ARG A 131 -10.37 17.19 -19.80
N ARG A 132 -9.48 16.43 -19.16
CA ARG A 132 -9.54 14.96 -19.09
C ARG A 132 -8.96 14.44 -17.78
N GLY A 133 -9.63 13.47 -17.17
CA GLY A 133 -9.13 12.78 -15.99
C GLY A 133 -9.05 13.64 -14.73
N SER A 134 -9.92 14.65 -14.60
CA SER A 134 -10.05 15.47 -13.38
C SER A 134 -10.67 14.71 -12.21
N ASP A 135 -11.44 13.67 -12.50
CA ASP A 135 -12.09 12.76 -11.56
C ASP A 135 -11.31 11.45 -11.38
N HIS A 136 -10.16 11.31 -12.04
CA HIS A 136 -9.32 10.13 -11.87
C HIS A 136 -8.71 10.08 -10.48
N ILE A 137 -8.71 8.88 -9.89
CA ILE A 137 -7.98 8.59 -8.66
C ILE A 137 -6.57 8.16 -9.05
N PHE A 138 -5.57 8.90 -8.60
CA PHE A 138 -4.16 8.56 -8.80
C PHE A 138 -3.34 8.94 -7.58
N HIS A 139 -2.22 8.23 -7.40
CA HIS A 139 -1.18 8.62 -6.46
C HIS A 139 -0.05 9.28 -7.21
N LEU A 140 0.49 10.34 -6.63
CA LEU A 140 1.74 10.94 -7.06
C LEU A 140 2.87 10.40 -6.19
N ALA A 141 4.08 10.38 -6.74
CA ALA A 141 5.27 10.23 -5.94
C ALA A 141 5.26 11.31 -4.84
N ILE A 142 5.66 10.92 -3.63
CA ILE A 142 5.77 11.86 -2.53
C ILE A 142 6.86 12.86 -2.90
N ASN A 143 6.47 14.13 -3.04
CA ASN A 143 7.42 15.20 -3.32
C ASN A 143 8.31 15.45 -2.11
N HIS A 144 9.38 16.22 -2.31
CA HIS A 144 10.22 16.69 -1.21
C HIS A 144 9.37 17.34 -0.11
N ILE A 145 9.70 17.11 1.16
CA ILE A 145 8.85 17.52 2.29
C ILE A 145 8.50 19.02 2.24
N LEU A 146 9.46 19.86 1.86
CA LEU A 146 9.27 21.32 1.73
C LEU A 146 8.28 21.75 0.63
N GLN A 147 7.94 20.86 -0.30
CA GLN A 147 6.99 21.11 -1.39
C GLN A 147 5.57 20.61 -1.06
N THR A 148 5.37 20.03 0.13
CA THR A 148 4.06 19.57 0.61
C THR A 148 3.44 20.59 1.57
N ASP A 149 2.12 20.53 1.78
CA ASP A 149 1.45 21.40 2.77
C ASP A 149 1.83 21.02 4.21
N LEU A 150 1.68 21.96 5.15
CA LEU A 150 2.10 21.77 6.55
C LEU A 150 1.47 20.54 7.24
N LYS A 151 0.24 20.16 6.89
CA LYS A 151 -0.41 18.98 7.47
C LYS A 151 0.25 17.71 6.94
N THR A 152 0.45 17.63 5.64
CA THR A 152 1.16 16.50 5.00
C THR A 152 2.61 16.42 5.49
N GLN A 153 3.30 17.54 5.66
CA GLN A 153 4.64 17.58 6.27
C GLN A 153 4.63 16.98 7.67
N ALA A 154 3.67 17.35 8.51
CA ALA A 154 3.55 16.82 9.86
C ALA A 154 3.31 15.31 9.87
N TYR A 155 2.44 14.80 8.99
CA TYR A 155 2.23 13.35 8.84
C TYR A 155 3.48 12.63 8.38
N ILE A 156 4.17 13.12 7.34
CA ILE A 156 5.42 12.52 6.84
C ILE A 156 6.48 12.50 7.95
N LYS A 157 6.65 13.62 8.67
CA LYS A 157 7.57 13.71 9.81
C LYS A 157 7.22 12.69 10.89
N GLN A 158 5.95 12.62 11.30
CA GLN A 158 5.49 11.68 12.33
C GLN A 158 5.68 10.22 11.89
N SER A 159 5.39 9.88 10.63
CA SER A 159 5.61 8.54 10.09
C SER A 159 7.08 8.16 10.07
N ILE A 160 7.96 9.05 9.59
CA ILE A 160 9.42 8.83 9.62
C ILE A 160 9.89 8.66 11.07
N MET A 161 9.44 9.52 11.99
CA MET A 161 9.79 9.42 13.40
C MET A 161 9.33 8.11 14.03
N SER A 162 8.10 7.66 13.76
CA SER A 162 7.59 6.37 14.26
C SER A 162 8.46 5.21 13.77
N LEU A 163 8.75 5.16 12.47
CA LEU A 163 9.60 4.13 11.87
C LEU A 163 11.01 4.10 12.48
N LEU A 164 11.55 5.27 12.87
CA LEU A 164 12.85 5.38 13.52
C LEU A 164 12.80 5.11 15.04
N GLN A 165 11.69 5.43 15.71
CA GLN A 165 11.48 5.24 17.15
C GLN A 165 11.13 3.78 17.50
N ASP A 166 10.44 3.06 16.64
CA ASP A 166 10.13 1.65 16.84
C ASP A 166 11.42 0.81 16.95
N VAL A 167 12.50 1.24 16.28
CA VAL A 167 13.86 0.70 16.43
C VAL A 167 14.43 0.91 17.84
N GLN A 168 14.10 2.04 18.50
CA GLN A 168 14.60 2.37 19.84
C GLN A 168 13.84 1.60 20.92
N SER A 169 12.51 1.51 20.79
CA SER A 169 11.64 0.78 21.71
C SER A 169 11.96 -0.73 21.71
N ALA A 170 12.17 -1.33 20.53
CA ALA A 170 12.59 -2.71 20.42
C ALA A 170 13.95 -3.00 21.09
N ARG A 171 14.88 -2.04 21.06
CA ARG A 171 16.19 -2.16 21.74
C ARG A 171 16.07 -2.15 23.26
N VAL A 172 15.21 -1.32 23.83
CA VAL A 172 14.97 -1.29 25.28
C VAL A 172 14.37 -2.62 25.72
N ILE A 173 13.39 -3.14 24.96
CA ILE A 173 12.81 -4.46 25.20
C ILE A 173 13.88 -5.55 25.13
N MET A 174 14.74 -5.55 24.10
CA MET A 174 15.80 -6.56 23.93
C MET A 174 16.86 -6.50 25.04
N LYS A 175 17.26 -5.30 25.49
CA LYS A 175 18.18 -5.13 26.63
C LYS A 175 17.54 -5.65 27.93
N ASN A 176 16.29 -5.29 28.19
CA ASN A 176 15.57 -5.75 29.37
C ASN A 176 15.39 -7.28 29.37
N ILE A 177 15.15 -7.90 28.21
CA ILE A 177 15.06 -9.37 28.08
C ILE A 177 16.42 -10.03 28.32
N ALA A 178 17.52 -9.46 27.81
CA ALA A 178 18.87 -9.95 28.06
C ALA A 178 19.23 -9.87 29.55
N GLU A 179 18.81 -8.82 30.25
CA GLU A 179 18.96 -8.68 31.70
C GLU A 179 18.08 -9.67 32.48
N ILE A 180 16.83 -9.92 32.03
CA ILE A 180 15.93 -10.90 32.65
C ILE A 180 16.43 -12.34 32.46
N ASN A 181 16.98 -12.68 31.30
CA ASN A 181 17.50 -14.01 30.99
C ASN A 181 18.78 -14.36 31.76
N GLN A 182 19.52 -13.37 32.28
CA GLN A 182 20.61 -13.62 33.22
C GLN A 182 20.12 -14.12 34.60
N ILE A 183 18.83 -13.95 34.93
CA ILE A 183 18.28 -14.24 36.26
C ILE A 183 17.49 -15.57 36.32
N LYS A 184 17.06 -16.16 35.20
CA LYS A 184 16.29 -17.42 35.19
C LYS A 184 16.77 -18.44 34.15
N LEU A 185 17.45 -19.46 34.63
CA LEU A 185 17.83 -20.67 33.87
C LEU A 185 16.62 -21.62 33.80
N ASN A 186 15.85 -21.60 32.71
CA ASN A 186 14.88 -22.65 32.35
C ASN A 186 14.72 -22.72 30.82
N SER A 187 15.05 -23.89 30.25
CA SER A 187 15.49 -24.07 28.86
C SER A 187 14.41 -24.47 27.85
N ILE A 188 13.14 -24.10 28.02
CA ILE A 188 12.08 -24.47 27.05
C ILE A 188 11.14 -23.30 26.66
N LEU A 189 11.01 -22.28 27.53
CA LEU A 189 10.31 -21.02 27.17
C LEU A 189 11.22 -20.01 26.44
N ASN A 190 12.54 -20.24 26.48
CA ASN A 190 13.52 -19.34 25.87
C ASN A 190 13.53 -19.43 24.35
N ASP A 191 13.30 -20.59 23.73
CA ASP A 191 13.40 -20.71 22.27
C ASP A 191 12.27 -20.00 21.53
N ILE A 192 11.04 -20.07 22.05
CA ILE A 192 9.88 -19.39 21.46
C ILE A 192 10.02 -17.87 21.66
N ASN A 193 10.28 -17.41 22.89
CA ASN A 193 10.47 -15.99 23.15
C ASN A 193 11.68 -15.42 22.39
N THR A 194 12.79 -16.18 22.29
CA THR A 194 13.96 -15.76 21.51
C THR A 194 13.61 -15.65 20.03
N SER A 195 12.91 -16.62 19.45
CA SER A 195 12.45 -16.57 18.05
C SER A 195 11.54 -15.38 17.75
N TYR A 196 10.50 -15.14 18.58
CA TYR A 196 9.63 -13.96 18.44
C TYR A 196 10.40 -12.65 18.62
N THR A 197 11.35 -12.58 19.55
CA THR A 197 12.19 -11.38 19.74
C THR A 197 13.17 -11.16 18.59
N CYS A 198 13.67 -12.22 17.95
CA CYS A 198 14.52 -12.14 16.76
C CYS A 198 13.73 -11.66 15.54
N ILE A 199 12.53 -12.20 15.32
CA ILE A 199 11.61 -11.76 14.25
C ILE A 199 11.23 -10.28 14.46
N ALA A 200 10.84 -9.91 15.69
CA ALA A 200 10.53 -8.53 16.02
C ALA A 200 11.75 -7.60 15.85
N ALA A 201 12.97 -8.07 16.15
CA ALA A 201 14.20 -7.30 15.95
C ALA A 201 14.53 -7.11 14.46
N GLU A 202 14.35 -8.14 13.62
CA GLU A 202 14.54 -8.05 12.16
C GLU A 202 13.53 -7.10 11.51
N GLU A 203 12.25 -7.20 11.88
CA GLU A 203 11.20 -6.28 11.42
C GLU A 203 11.50 -4.85 11.86
N CYS A 204 11.92 -4.64 13.12
CA CYS A 204 12.33 -3.32 13.60
C CYS A 204 13.54 -2.77 12.84
N HIS A 205 14.54 -3.60 12.53
CA HIS A 205 15.68 -3.20 11.70
C HIS A 205 15.24 -2.80 10.28
N GLN A 206 14.26 -3.51 9.72
CA GLN A 206 13.69 -3.19 8.42
C GLN A 206 12.92 -1.86 8.45
N PHE A 207 12.09 -1.61 9.48
CA PHE A 207 11.42 -0.32 9.66
C PHE A 207 12.41 0.84 9.83
N GLY A 208 13.50 0.63 10.58
CA GLY A 208 14.58 1.60 10.70
C GLY A 208 15.23 1.95 9.36
N ARG A 209 15.53 0.94 8.53
CA ARG A 209 16.07 1.14 7.17
C ARG A 209 15.11 1.91 6.27
N PHE A 210 13.81 1.59 6.33
CA PHE A 210 12.80 2.35 5.58
C PHE A 210 12.66 3.78 6.09
N GLY A 211 12.71 4.00 7.41
CA GLY A 211 12.71 5.34 8.00
C GLY A 211 13.89 6.19 7.51
N ILE A 212 15.10 5.62 7.47
CA ILE A 212 16.29 6.29 6.91
C ILE A 212 16.14 6.55 5.41
N TRP A 213 15.65 5.57 4.65
CA TRP A 213 15.45 5.72 3.21
C TRP A 213 14.47 6.85 2.89
N LEU A 214 13.35 6.92 3.61
CA LEU A 214 12.37 8.01 3.49
C LEU A 214 12.98 9.35 3.90
N LEU A 215 13.77 9.36 5.00
CA LEU A 215 14.44 10.56 5.46
C LEU A 215 15.40 11.13 4.41
N ILE A 216 16.26 10.29 3.84
CA ILE A 216 17.23 10.72 2.82
C ILE A 216 16.51 11.11 1.53
N GLY A 217 15.51 10.34 1.12
CA GLY A 217 14.79 10.55 -0.14
C GLY A 217 13.86 11.77 -0.13
N LEU A 218 13.20 12.05 0.99
CA LEU A 218 12.19 13.11 1.10
C LEU A 218 12.68 14.38 1.80
N CYS A 219 13.75 14.26 2.59
CA CYS A 219 14.32 15.35 3.39
C CYS A 219 15.82 15.55 3.09
N SER A 220 16.30 15.23 1.88
CA SER A 220 17.69 15.48 1.50
C SER A 220 18.09 16.93 1.84
N PRO A 221 19.25 17.18 2.45
CA PRO A 221 19.58 18.49 2.99
C PRO A 221 19.73 19.52 1.86
N VAL A 222 18.67 20.30 1.63
CA VAL A 222 18.83 21.63 1.04
C VAL A 222 19.66 22.44 2.06
N LYS A 223 20.61 23.25 1.59
CA LYS A 223 21.67 23.92 2.36
C LYS A 223 21.24 24.69 3.65
N HIS A 224 19.94 24.83 3.89
CA HIS A 224 19.36 25.30 5.15
C HIS A 224 18.32 24.29 5.63
N PHE A 225 18.75 23.33 6.45
CA PHE A 225 17.85 22.44 7.17
C PHE A 225 17.44 23.16 8.47
N PRO A 226 16.15 23.47 8.70
CA PRO A 226 15.71 24.02 9.97
C PRO A 226 15.93 23.00 11.09
N GLU A 227 16.61 23.40 12.17
CA GLU A 227 16.94 22.55 13.33
C GLU A 227 15.70 21.93 14.00
N ASP A 228 14.51 22.47 13.72
CA ASP A 228 13.24 22.09 14.35
C ASP A 228 12.56 20.84 13.74
N ILE A 229 13.10 20.28 12.66
CA ILE A 229 12.39 19.24 11.90
C ILE A 229 12.65 17.82 12.44
N LEU A 230 13.83 17.48 12.96
CA LEU A 230 14.13 16.14 13.48
C LEU A 230 15.12 16.23 14.65
N ASN A 231 14.94 15.43 15.70
CA ASN A 231 15.93 15.34 16.78
C ASN A 231 17.28 14.86 16.19
N PRO A 232 18.32 15.71 16.12
CA PRO A 232 19.56 15.40 15.42
C PRO A 232 20.28 14.17 15.98
N ALA A 233 20.11 13.91 17.29
CA ALA A 233 20.72 12.77 17.97
C ALA A 233 20.16 11.43 17.47
N VAL A 234 18.85 11.37 17.16
CA VAL A 234 18.18 10.16 16.65
C VAL A 234 18.66 9.85 15.24
N VAL A 235 18.80 10.87 14.39
CA VAL A 235 19.25 10.71 13.01
C VAL A 235 20.72 10.30 12.94
N GLN A 236 21.61 10.98 13.67
CA GLN A 236 23.05 10.68 13.66
C GLN A 236 23.36 9.28 14.21
N GLU A 237 22.67 8.84 15.25
CA GLU A 237 22.90 7.53 15.86
C GLU A 237 22.38 6.38 14.97
N THR A 238 21.33 6.63 14.18
CA THR A 238 20.77 5.64 13.25
C THR A 238 21.62 5.54 11.96
N MET A 239 22.14 6.68 11.48
CA MET A 239 23.05 6.72 10.31
C MET A 239 24.38 5.99 10.57
N LYS A 240 24.98 6.14 11.76
CA LYS A 240 26.24 5.45 12.12
C LYS A 240 26.15 3.92 12.14
N ARG A 241 24.95 3.35 12.18
CA ARG A 241 24.73 1.91 12.41
C ARG A 241 24.07 1.19 11.22
N SER A 242 23.84 1.92 10.13
CA SER A 242 23.25 1.39 8.88
C SER A 242 24.28 1.27 7.75
N LEU A 243 25.51 1.72 8.00
CA LEU A 243 26.74 1.45 7.24
C LEU A 243 27.56 0.44 8.03
#